data_AF-A0A9C6E263-F1
#
_entry.id   AF-A0A9C6E263-F1
#
_cell.length_a   1.000
_cell.length_b   1.000
_cell.length_c   1.000
_cell.angle_alpha   90.00
_cell.angle_beta   90.00
_cell.angle_gamma   90.00
#
_symmetry.space_group_name_H-M   'P 1'
#
loop_
_entity.id
_entity.type
_entity.pdbx_description
1 polymer ?
#
loop_
_entity_poly.entity_id
_entity_poly.type
_entity_poly.pdbx_seq_one_letter_code
_entity_poly.pdbx_strand_id
1 'polypeptide(L)'
;MAILESCCFWNNVWRGSLASAIYTMVYFSISSLVLLAFIGDEWEYVMGEQDRPRSETMIEKGIIGKLQFRFNIAVLICSVGLVISSAFMICGLIKEISNLLIPWMILMATNIVTELAYFFNFAFGERANFEPIVAFIFTMDFFIISLNVYCLICVASQYQVFKECERLDNRESISNEDLHVPINMPIANLTAAPLKRTHKSIFPTIIEEVA
;
A
#
# COMPACT_ATOMS: atom_id res chain seq x y z
N MET A 1 3.86 -19.67 7.47
CA MET A 1 4.17 -18.83 8.65
C MET A 1 3.91 -17.38 8.28
N ALA A 2 3.01 -16.71 9.00
CA ALA A 2 2.83 -15.27 8.88
C ALA A 2 4.06 -14.57 9.47
N ILE A 3 4.61 -13.58 8.77
CA ILE A 3 5.81 -12.85 9.22
C ILE A 3 5.52 -11.97 10.45
N LEU A 4 4.29 -11.50 10.64
CA LEU A 4 3.84 -10.82 11.86
C LEU A 4 2.41 -11.29 12.25
N GLU A 5 2.24 -11.85 13.46
CA GLU A 5 0.92 -12.18 14.03
C GLU A 5 0.15 -10.94 14.53
N SER A 6 0.79 -9.78 14.64
CA SER A 6 0.18 -8.54 15.11
C SER A 6 0.90 -7.32 14.52
N CYS A 7 0.19 -6.36 13.93
CA CYS A 7 0.77 -5.04 13.60
C CYS A 7 0.76 -4.18 14.87
N CYS A 8 1.92 -3.62 15.26
CA CYS A 8 2.31 -3.04 16.56
C CYS A 8 1.31 -2.16 17.34
N PHE A 9 0.21 -1.69 16.76
CA PHE A 9 -0.79 -0.81 17.39
C PHE A 9 -2.24 -1.37 17.41
N TRP A 10 -2.53 -2.50 16.76
CA TRP A 10 -3.88 -3.09 16.76
C TRP A 10 -3.85 -4.59 16.99
N ASN A 11 -4.74 -5.05 17.88
CA ASN A 11 -4.97 -6.47 18.17
C ASN A 11 -5.38 -7.31 16.95
N ASN A 12 -5.79 -6.68 15.83
CA ASN A 12 -6.25 -7.36 14.63
C ASN A 12 -5.57 -6.78 13.38
N VAL A 13 -4.90 -7.64 12.60
CA VAL A 13 -4.19 -7.30 11.34
C VAL A 13 -5.14 -6.66 10.32
N TRP A 14 -6.41 -7.06 10.30
CA TRP A 14 -7.43 -6.51 9.42
C TRP A 14 -7.70 -5.02 9.64
N ARG A 15 -7.80 -4.57 10.90
CA ARG A 15 -8.01 -3.14 11.22
C ARG A 15 -6.79 -2.30 10.80
N GLY A 16 -5.58 -2.85 10.98
CA GLY A 16 -4.34 -2.24 10.51
C GLY A 16 -4.28 -2.11 8.99
N SER A 17 -4.63 -3.17 8.25
CA SER A 17 -4.67 -3.13 6.79
C SER A 17 -5.74 -2.14 6.28
N LEU A 18 -6.94 -2.13 6.87
CA LEU A 18 -7.99 -1.18 6.50
C LEU A 18 -7.58 0.28 6.76
N ALA A 19 -7.01 0.57 7.93
CA ALA A 19 -6.52 1.90 8.23
C ALA A 19 -5.39 2.33 7.31
N SER A 20 -4.48 1.41 6.96
CA SER A 20 -3.44 1.68 5.97
C SER A 20 -4.01 1.96 4.58
N ALA A 21 -5.09 1.28 4.18
CA ALA A 21 -5.81 1.55 2.93
C ALA A 21 -6.38 2.98 2.92
N ILE A 22 -7.05 3.37 4.00
CA ILE A 22 -7.69 4.68 4.13
C ILE A 22 -6.63 5.78 4.16
N TYR A 23 -5.58 5.60 4.96
CA TYR A 23 -4.46 6.55 5.02
C TYR A 23 -3.83 6.75 3.63
N THR A 24 -3.48 5.66 2.95
CA THR A 24 -2.82 5.74 1.65
C THR A 24 -3.73 6.34 0.59
N MET A 25 -5.02 6.00 0.58
CA MET A 25 -6.01 6.62 -0.30
C MET A 25 -6.06 8.14 -0.10
N VAL A 26 -6.18 8.61 1.15
CA VAL A 26 -6.27 10.05 1.45
C VAL A 26 -4.96 10.77 1.10
N TYR A 27 -3.83 10.19 1.53
CA TYR A 27 -2.50 10.75 1.28
C TYR A 27 -2.22 10.89 -0.23
N PHE A 28 -2.32 9.80 -0.99
CA PHE A 28 -2.05 9.84 -2.43
C PHE A 28 -3.09 10.66 -3.21
N SER A 29 -4.32 10.80 -2.73
CA SER A 29 -5.31 11.70 -3.34
C SER A 29 -4.92 13.16 -3.19
N ILE A 30 -4.52 13.59 -1.99
CA ILE A 30 -4.06 14.96 -1.75
C ILE A 30 -2.76 15.22 -2.52
N SER A 31 -1.79 14.29 -2.45
CA SER A 31 -0.52 14.41 -3.17
C SER A 31 -0.73 14.48 -4.68
N SER A 32 -1.63 13.68 -5.25
CA SER A 32 -2.00 13.75 -6.67
C SER A 32 -2.61 15.10 -7.03
N LEU A 33 -3.51 15.65 -6.21
CA LEU A 33 -4.12 16.96 -6.46
C LEU A 33 -3.07 18.08 -6.46
N VAL A 34 -2.16 18.07 -5.49
CA VAL A 34 -1.07 19.06 -5.39
C VAL A 34 -0.11 18.94 -6.58
N LEU A 35 0.30 17.72 -6.93
CA LEU A 35 1.17 17.49 -8.08
C LEU A 35 0.50 17.87 -9.41
N LEU A 36 -0.80 17.61 -9.54
CA LEU A 36 -1.58 17.99 -10.72
C LEU A 36 -1.71 19.52 -10.84
N ALA A 37 -1.97 20.21 -9.73
CA ALA A 37 -1.99 21.67 -9.71
C ALA A 37 -0.63 22.26 -10.10
N PHE A 38 0.46 21.72 -9.53
CA PHE A 38 1.82 22.13 -9.86
C PHE A 38 2.16 21.89 -11.35
N ILE A 39 1.78 20.74 -11.91
CA ILE A 39 1.99 20.46 -13.34
C ILE A 39 1.10 21.33 -14.22
N GLY A 40 -0.11 21.66 -13.76
CA GLY A 40 -1.03 22.56 -14.47
C GLY A 40 -0.48 23.98 -14.57
N ASP A 41 0.09 24.51 -13.49
CA ASP A 41 0.74 25.82 -13.48
C ASP A 41 1.98 25.85 -14.40
N GLU A 42 2.72 24.74 -14.49
CA GLU A 42 3.89 24.60 -15.36
C GLU A 42 3.55 24.06 -16.77
N TRP A 43 2.27 23.86 -17.10
CA TRP A 43 1.85 23.31 -18.40
C TRP A 43 2.20 24.26 -19.56
N GLU A 44 2.17 25.58 -19.31
CA GLU A 44 2.60 26.63 -20.25
C GLU A 44 4.10 26.52 -20.59
N TYR A 45 4.93 26.02 -19.66
CA TYR A 45 6.36 25.76 -19.89
C TYR A 45 6.59 24.51 -20.76
N VAL A 46 5.75 23.48 -20.61
CA VAL A 46 5.82 22.24 -21.41
C VAL A 46 5.41 22.46 -22.86
N MET A 47 4.44 23.34 -23.11
CA MET A 47 3.95 23.61 -24.48
C MET A 47 4.95 24.40 -25.33
N GLY A 48 6.10 24.82 -24.76
CA GLY A 48 7.18 25.49 -25.47
C GLY A 48 6.90 26.96 -25.77
N GLU A 49 5.83 27.52 -25.20
CA GLU A 49 5.46 28.93 -25.37
C GLU A 49 6.38 29.87 -24.55
N GLN A 50 7.07 29.34 -23.52
CA GLN A 50 7.84 30.13 -22.57
C GLN A 50 9.16 29.46 -22.14
N ASP A 51 10.30 30.13 -22.37
CA ASP A 51 11.66 29.63 -22.11
C ASP A 51 12.05 29.57 -20.61
N ARG A 52 11.21 30.05 -19.69
CA ARG A 52 11.51 30.11 -18.25
C ARG A 52 10.33 29.61 -17.43
N PRO A 53 10.54 28.72 -16.43
CA PRO A 53 9.50 28.32 -15.50
C PRO A 53 9.00 29.57 -14.74
N ARG A 54 7.69 29.71 -14.61
CA ARG A 54 7.04 30.90 -14.01
C ARG A 54 7.18 30.91 -12.48
N SER A 55 7.41 29.74 -11.90
CA SER A 55 7.70 29.58 -10.49
C SER A 55 9.20 29.84 -10.25
N GLU A 56 9.53 31.02 -9.73
CA GLU A 56 10.70 31.16 -8.85
C GLU A 56 10.43 30.34 -7.58
N THR A 57 10.38 29.01 -7.70
CA THR A 57 10.55 28.18 -6.53
C THR A 57 11.91 28.56 -6.00
N MET A 58 11.90 29.10 -4.78
CA MET A 58 13.02 29.68 -4.04
C MET A 58 14.26 28.75 -3.93
N ILE A 59 14.15 27.54 -4.50
CA ILE A 59 15.09 26.44 -4.49
C ILE A 59 15.29 25.91 -5.94
N GLU A 60 15.85 26.76 -6.80
CA GLU A 60 17.00 26.42 -7.67
C GLU A 60 16.90 26.63 -9.19
N LYS A 61 18.01 27.19 -9.71
CA LYS A 61 18.26 27.59 -11.09
C LYS A 61 18.20 26.43 -12.10
N GLY A 62 17.26 26.51 -13.03
CA GLY A 62 17.36 26.24 -14.49
C GLY A 62 17.75 24.85 -15.03
N ILE A 63 18.75 24.16 -14.48
CA ILE A 63 19.31 22.93 -15.09
C ILE A 63 18.71 21.66 -14.47
N ILE A 64 18.38 21.71 -13.19
CA ILE A 64 17.92 20.54 -12.42
C ILE A 64 16.39 20.46 -12.33
N GLY A 65 15.67 21.56 -12.67
CA GLY A 65 14.22 21.55 -12.82
C GLY A 65 13.72 20.51 -13.82
N LYS A 66 14.49 20.22 -14.89
CA LYS A 66 14.12 19.20 -15.88
C LYS A 66 14.11 17.78 -15.29
N LEU A 67 15.11 17.42 -14.48
CA LEU A 67 15.18 16.10 -13.85
C LEU A 67 14.08 15.95 -12.79
N GLN A 68 13.92 16.97 -11.96
CA GLN A 68 12.87 17.12 -10.96
C GLN A 68 11.47 16.96 -11.58
N PHE A 69 11.22 17.63 -12.69
CA PHE A 69 9.94 17.62 -13.39
C PHE A 69 9.59 16.22 -13.92
N ARG A 70 10.57 15.49 -14.47
CA ARG A 70 10.35 14.08 -14.88
C ARG A 70 10.00 13.19 -13.70
N PHE A 71 10.66 13.37 -12.55
CA PHE A 71 10.33 12.62 -11.34
C PHE A 71 8.92 12.95 -10.84
N ASN A 72 8.53 14.23 -10.83
CA ASN A 72 7.17 14.65 -10.45
C ASN A 72 6.09 14.03 -11.36
N ILE A 73 6.32 13.95 -12.67
CA ILE A 73 5.41 13.25 -13.59
C ILE A 73 5.32 11.75 -13.27
N ALA A 74 6.46 11.10 -13.04
CA ALA A 74 6.48 9.68 -12.71
C ALA A 74 5.75 9.38 -11.39
N VAL A 75 5.96 10.22 -10.37
CA VAL A 75 5.28 10.14 -9.07
C VAL A 75 3.78 10.44 -9.21
N LEU A 76 3.37 11.37 -10.07
CA LEU A 76 1.95 11.62 -10.35
C LEU A 76 1.26 10.37 -10.92
N ILE A 77 1.86 9.75 -11.96
CA ILE A 77 1.32 8.52 -12.56
C ILE A 77 1.22 7.41 -11.51
N CYS A 78 2.27 7.25 -10.69
CA CYS A 78 2.29 6.27 -9.61
C CYS A 78 1.21 6.56 -8.55
N SER A 79 1.04 7.82 -8.15
CA SER A 79 0.06 8.25 -7.16
C SER A 79 -1.37 8.02 -7.61
N VAL A 80 -1.70 8.35 -8.87
CA VAL A 80 -3.03 8.05 -9.45
C VAL A 80 -3.26 6.54 -9.49
N GLY A 81 -2.25 5.76 -9.91
CA GLY A 81 -2.32 4.30 -9.87
C GLY A 81 -2.55 3.75 -8.47
N LEU A 82 -1.89 4.32 -7.45
CA LEU A 82 -2.04 3.94 -6.05
C LEU A 82 -3.42 4.27 -5.49
N VAL A 83 -4.02 5.40 -5.86
CA VAL A 83 -5.40 5.72 -5.48
C VAL A 83 -6.36 4.66 -6.03
N ILE A 84 -6.27 4.34 -7.32
CA ILE A 84 -7.09 3.29 -7.94
C ILE A 84 -6.83 1.94 -7.27
N SER A 85 -5.57 1.61 -7.03
CA SER A 85 -5.18 0.34 -6.41
C SER A 85 -5.60 0.23 -4.94
N SER A 86 -5.69 1.35 -4.22
CA SER A 86 -6.18 1.37 -2.84
C SER A 86 -7.65 0.97 -2.76
N ALA A 87 -8.48 1.38 -3.73
CA ALA A 87 -9.86 0.93 -3.84
C ALA A 87 -9.95 -0.58 -4.15
N PHE A 88 -9.06 -1.09 -5.01
CA PHE A 88 -8.94 -2.53 -5.26
C PHE A 88 -8.54 -3.29 -3.99
N MET A 89 -7.61 -2.76 -3.19
CA MET A 89 -7.21 -3.37 -1.93
C MET A 89 -8.37 -3.44 -0.93
N ILE A 90 -9.18 -2.37 -0.80
CA ILE A 90 -10.38 -2.38 0.06
C ILE A 90 -11.37 -3.44 -0.41
N CYS A 91 -11.65 -3.51 -1.72
CA CYS A 91 -12.49 -4.55 -2.31
C CYS A 91 -11.92 -5.96 -2.06
N GLY A 92 -10.59 -6.13 -2.13
CA GLY A 92 -9.90 -7.39 -1.87
C GLY A 92 -10.02 -7.83 -0.42
N LEU A 93 -9.99 -6.86 0.50
CA LEU A 93 -10.19 -7.10 1.94
C LEU A 93 -11.62 -7.53 2.27
N ILE A 94 -12.62 -6.97 1.57
CA ILE A 94 -14.04 -7.32 1.77
C ILE A 94 -14.37 -8.68 1.14
N LYS A 95 -13.79 -8.99 -0.03
CA LYS A 95 -14.08 -10.24 -0.76
C LYS A 95 -13.15 -11.40 -0.40
N GLU A 96 -12.18 -11.19 0.50
CA GLU A 96 -11.16 -12.18 0.89
C GLU A 96 -10.32 -12.70 -0.30
N ILE A 97 -10.16 -11.89 -1.35
CA ILE A 97 -9.43 -12.29 -2.57
C ILE A 97 -7.98 -11.80 -2.48
N SER A 98 -7.06 -12.74 -2.27
CA SER A 98 -5.61 -12.49 -2.15
C SER A 98 -5.01 -11.78 -3.38
N ASN A 99 -5.43 -12.17 -4.58
CA ASN A 99 -4.90 -11.63 -5.84
C ASN A 99 -5.13 -10.13 -6.03
N LEU A 100 -6.14 -9.56 -5.37
CA LEU A 100 -6.48 -8.13 -5.53
C LEU A 100 -5.60 -7.20 -4.69
N LEU A 101 -4.86 -7.75 -3.72
CA LEU A 101 -3.91 -7.01 -2.88
C LEU A 101 -2.54 -6.84 -3.55
N ILE A 102 -2.19 -7.75 -4.46
CA ILE A 102 -0.91 -7.76 -5.20
C ILE A 102 -0.64 -6.45 -5.96
N PRO A 103 -1.56 -5.91 -6.78
CA PRO A 103 -1.28 -4.69 -7.53
C PRO A 103 -0.93 -3.51 -6.63
N TRP A 104 -1.59 -3.40 -5.47
CA TRP A 104 -1.31 -2.33 -4.51
C TRP A 104 0.07 -2.48 -3.88
N MET A 105 0.46 -3.70 -3.49
CA MET A 105 1.79 -3.95 -2.91
C MET A 105 2.92 -3.62 -3.88
N ILE A 106 2.78 -3.98 -5.17
CA ILE A 106 3.80 -3.70 -6.19
C ILE A 106 3.92 -2.19 -6.42
N LEU A 107 2.78 -1.49 -6.55
CA LEU A 107 2.79 -0.03 -6.75
C LEU A 107 3.35 0.70 -5.53
N MET A 108 3.00 0.28 -4.31
CA MET A 108 3.51 0.89 -3.08
C MET A 108 5.02 0.67 -2.91
N ALA A 109 5.51 -0.54 -3.19
CA ALA A 109 6.95 -0.82 -3.20
C ALA A 109 7.69 0.03 -4.25
N THR A 110 7.11 0.20 -5.44
CA THR A 110 7.67 1.06 -6.50
C THR A 110 7.69 2.53 -6.08
N ASN A 111 6.66 3.00 -5.38
CA ASN A 111 6.62 4.36 -4.84
C ASN A 111 7.72 4.59 -3.81
N ILE A 112 7.90 3.68 -2.85
CA ILE A 112 8.97 3.76 -1.84
C ILE A 112 10.35 3.82 -2.51
N VAL A 113 10.59 3.01 -3.55
CA VAL A 113 11.86 3.06 -4.29
C VAL A 113 12.04 4.39 -5.01
N THR A 114 10.97 4.94 -5.57
CA THR A 114 11.01 6.25 -6.26
C THR A 114 11.27 7.39 -5.27
N GLU A 115 10.63 7.38 -4.10
CA GLU A 115 10.85 8.34 -3.00
C GLU A 115 12.29 8.23 -2.47
N LEU A 116 12.81 7.02 -2.27
CA LEU A 116 14.21 6.82 -1.89
C LEU A 116 15.18 7.33 -2.95
N ALA A 117 14.93 7.06 -4.23
CA ALA A 117 15.76 7.58 -5.31
C ALA A 117 15.76 9.11 -5.33
N TYR A 118 14.60 9.73 -5.13
CA TYR A 118 14.47 11.18 -5.03
C TYR A 118 15.25 11.73 -3.82
N PHE A 119 15.08 11.11 -2.65
CA PHE A 119 15.80 11.44 -1.43
C PHE A 119 17.32 11.38 -1.63
N PHE A 120 17.85 10.33 -2.26
CA PHE A 120 19.28 10.23 -2.55
C PHE A 120 19.75 11.28 -3.56
N ASN A 121 19.00 11.52 -4.63
CA ASN A 121 19.34 12.57 -5.59
C ASN A 121 19.38 13.95 -4.91
N PHE A 122 18.46 14.19 -3.98
CA PHE A 122 18.41 15.43 -3.22
C PHE A 122 19.56 15.55 -2.20
N ALA A 123 19.87 14.48 -1.47
CA ALA A 123 20.92 14.46 -0.44
C ALA A 123 22.35 14.56 -1.00
N PHE A 124 22.59 13.98 -2.18
CA PHE A 124 23.91 14.00 -2.84
C PHE A 124 24.07 15.14 -3.86
N GLY A 125 22.99 15.79 -4.28
CA GLY A 125 23.10 17.06 -4.99
C GLY A 125 23.71 18.11 -4.06
N GLU A 126 24.61 18.96 -4.56
CA GLU A 126 25.29 20.04 -3.82
C GLU A 126 24.35 21.18 -3.35
N ARG A 127 23.18 20.83 -2.80
CA ARG A 127 22.00 21.68 -2.62
C ARG A 127 21.60 21.90 -1.17
N ALA A 128 22.43 21.49 -0.21
CA ALA A 128 22.21 21.82 1.19
C ALA A 128 22.56 23.30 1.46
N ASN A 129 21.90 24.23 0.76
CA ASN A 129 21.66 25.54 1.33
C ASN A 129 20.82 25.27 2.58
N PHE A 130 21.39 25.54 3.76
CA PHE A 130 20.77 25.28 5.06
C PHE A 130 19.59 26.23 5.32
N GLU A 131 18.60 26.20 4.45
CA GLU A 131 17.30 26.79 4.75
C GLU A 131 16.54 25.85 5.67
N PRO A 132 16.05 26.33 6.82
CA PRO A 132 15.33 25.50 7.79
C PRO A 132 14.07 24.85 7.20
N ILE A 133 13.48 25.45 6.16
CA ILE A 133 12.32 24.92 5.45
C ILE A 133 12.68 23.61 4.72
N VAL A 134 13.84 23.56 4.07
CA VAL A 134 14.32 22.35 3.36
C VAL A 134 14.54 21.21 4.34
N ALA A 135 15.18 21.50 5.48
CA ALA A 135 15.41 20.52 6.53
C ALA A 135 14.09 19.94 7.05
N PHE A 136 13.06 20.78 7.24
CA PHE A 136 11.74 20.33 7.67
C PHE A 136 11.08 19.40 6.64
N ILE A 137 11.08 19.78 5.36
CA ILE A 137 10.52 18.94 4.28
C ILE A 137 11.24 17.59 4.22
N PHE A 138 12.56 17.59 4.34
CA PHE A 138 13.36 16.38 4.35
C PHE A 138 13.03 15.45 5.53
N THR A 139 12.85 16.01 6.74
CA THR A 139 12.42 15.20 7.90
C THR A 139 11.04 14.61 7.71
N MET A 140 10.09 15.38 7.16
CA MET A 140 8.73 14.89 6.90
C MET A 140 8.71 13.78 5.86
N ASP A 141 9.50 13.91 4.80
CA ASP A 141 9.64 12.88 3.76
C ASP A 141 10.12 11.55 4.34
N PHE A 142 11.13 11.59 5.22
CA PHE A 142 11.62 10.39 5.91
C PHE A 142 10.54 9.70 6.78
N PHE A 143 9.73 10.49 7.50
CA PHE A 143 8.61 9.95 8.29
C PHE A 143 7.55 9.30 7.40
N ILE A 144 7.22 9.93 6.28
CA ILE A 144 6.25 9.41 5.32
C ILE A 144 6.74 8.10 4.70
N ILE A 145 8.00 8.03 4.26
CA ILE A 145 8.61 6.80 3.72
C ILE A 145 8.53 5.68 4.77
N SER A 146 8.89 5.98 6.02
CA SER A 146 8.83 5.02 7.12
C SER A 146 7.41 4.50 7.35
N LEU A 147 6.41 5.37 7.27
CA LEU A 147 5.01 5.01 7.42
C LEU A 147 4.50 4.19 6.22
N ASN A 148 4.90 4.53 5.00
CA ASN A 148 4.60 3.76 3.78
C ASN A 148 5.19 2.35 3.84
N VAL A 149 6.43 2.19 4.34
CA VAL A 149 7.05 0.88 4.59
C VAL A 149 6.26 0.09 5.63
N TYR A 150 5.83 0.73 6.71
CA TYR A 150 4.99 0.08 7.72
C TYR A 150 3.65 -0.41 7.14
N CYS A 151 2.97 0.43 6.35
CA CYS A 151 1.75 0.04 5.64
C CYS A 151 1.98 -1.15 4.71
N LEU A 152 3.08 -1.16 3.96
CA LEU A 152 3.44 -2.26 3.07
C LEU A 152 3.62 -3.58 3.84
N ILE A 153 4.32 -3.55 4.97
CA ILE A 153 4.53 -4.74 5.82
C ILE A 153 3.21 -5.26 6.38
N CYS A 154 2.32 -4.37 6.85
CA CYS A 154 1.02 -4.79 7.38
C CYS A 154 0.14 -5.47 6.31
N VAL A 155 0.08 -4.92 5.10
CA VAL A 155 -0.67 -5.53 3.99
C VAL A 155 -0.01 -6.83 3.51
N ALA A 156 1.33 -6.87 3.46
CA ALA A 156 2.06 -8.09 3.11
C ALA A 156 1.82 -9.22 4.11
N SER A 157 1.72 -8.91 5.41
CA SER A 157 1.36 -9.89 6.44
C SER A 157 -0.06 -10.43 6.23
N GLN A 158 -1.02 -9.55 5.98
CA GLN A 158 -2.41 -9.94 5.68
C GLN A 158 -2.50 -10.81 4.41
N TYR A 159 -1.73 -10.48 3.37
CA TYR A 159 -1.66 -11.28 2.14
C TYR A 159 -1.14 -12.70 2.39
N GLN A 160 -0.13 -12.86 3.25
CA GLN A 160 0.38 -14.18 3.64
C GLN A 160 -0.67 -15.02 4.36
N VAL A 161 -1.44 -14.41 5.26
CA VAL A 161 -2.55 -15.08 5.96
C VAL A 161 -3.59 -15.58 4.97
N PHE A 162 -4.03 -14.73 4.03
CA PHE A 162 -5.00 -15.15 3.01
C PHE A 162 -4.49 -16.31 2.15
N LYS A 163 -3.21 -16.28 1.76
CA LYS A 163 -2.60 -17.34 0.96
C LYS A 163 -2.46 -18.66 1.74
N GLU A 164 -2.32 -18.59 3.06
CA GLU A 164 -2.32 -19.80 3.91
C GLU A 164 -3.73 -20.39 4.01
N CYS A 165 -4.75 -19.55 4.23
CA CYS A 165 -6.15 -19.98 4.24
C CYS A 165 -6.56 -20.66 2.93
N GLU A 166 -6.18 -20.09 1.79
CA GLU A 166 -6.46 -20.65 0.45
C GLU A 166 -5.80 -22.02 0.26
N ARG A 167 -4.57 -22.21 0.74
CA ARG A 167 -3.88 -23.51 0.68
C ARG A 167 -4.54 -24.58 1.55
N LEU A 168 -5.04 -24.20 2.72
CA LEU A 168 -5.72 -25.13 3.63
C LEU A 168 -7.06 -25.60 3.06
N ASP A 169 -7.85 -24.69 2.46
CA ASP A 169 -9.12 -25.03 1.81
C ASP A 169 -8.90 -26.00 0.63
N ASN A 170 -7.90 -25.74 -0.20
CA ASN A 170 -7.51 -26.63 -1.30
C ASN A 170 -7.01 -28.01 -0.82
N ARG A 171 -6.47 -28.13 0.39
CA ARG A 171 -6.03 -29.41 0.94
C ARG A 171 -7.19 -30.21 1.52
N GLU A 172 -8.15 -29.54 2.15
CA GLU A 172 -9.38 -30.19 2.65
C GLU A 172 -10.26 -30.69 1.50
N SER A 173 -10.37 -29.96 0.39
CA SER A 173 -11.15 -30.41 -0.78
C SER A 173 -10.60 -31.70 -1.36
N ILE A 174 -9.28 -31.80 -1.57
CA ILE A 174 -8.59 -33.01 -2.05
C ILE A 174 -8.84 -34.20 -1.11
N SER A 175 -8.69 -33.99 0.21
CA SER A 175 -8.91 -35.07 1.19
C SER A 175 -10.35 -35.58 1.24
N ASN A 176 -11.35 -34.76 0.91
CA ASN A 176 -12.75 -35.18 0.87
C ASN A 176 -13.10 -35.92 -0.43
N GLU A 177 -12.46 -35.57 -1.55
CA GLU A 177 -12.60 -36.31 -2.83
C GLU A 177 -12.00 -37.72 -2.75
N ASP A 178 -10.87 -37.88 -2.04
CA ASP A 178 -10.26 -39.20 -1.81
C ASP A 178 -11.06 -40.09 -0.84
N LEU A 179 -11.98 -39.51 -0.06
CA LEU A 179 -12.86 -40.22 0.88
C LEU A 179 -14.22 -40.61 0.26
N HIS A 180 -14.31 -40.73 -1.06
CA HIS A 180 -15.48 -41.30 -1.77
C HIS A 180 -15.33 -42.79 -2.15
N VAL A 181 -14.43 -43.52 -1.48
CA VAL A 181 -14.45 -45.00 -1.45
C VAL A 181 -15.26 -45.45 -0.22
N PRO A 182 -16.31 -46.30 -0.37
CA PRO A 182 -17.25 -46.55 0.70
C PRO A 182 -16.60 -47.42 1.79
N ILE A 183 -16.43 -46.86 2.99
CA ILE A 183 -16.11 -47.66 4.17
C ILE A 183 -17.33 -47.66 5.10
N ASN A 184 -17.97 -48.83 5.14
CA ASN A 184 -18.98 -49.21 6.12
C ASN A 184 -18.37 -49.24 7.55
N MET A 185 -19.03 -48.55 8.49
CA MET A 185 -18.98 -48.70 9.96
C MET A 185 -17.67 -48.34 10.72
N PRO A 186 -17.73 -48.13 12.06
CA PRO A 186 -18.77 -47.53 12.90
C PRO A 186 -18.25 -46.33 13.72
N ILE A 187 -19.19 -45.61 14.33
CA ILE A 187 -19.00 -44.50 15.27
C ILE A 187 -18.13 -44.94 16.46
N ALA A 188 -16.88 -44.48 16.55
CA ALA A 188 -16.14 -44.31 17.82
C ALA A 188 -14.85 -43.50 17.59
N ASN A 189 -14.68 -42.43 18.37
CA ASN A 189 -13.44 -41.70 18.63
C ASN A 189 -12.74 -41.01 17.44
N LEU A 190 -13.21 -39.80 17.11
CA LEU A 190 -12.34 -38.78 16.51
C LEU A 190 -12.29 -37.54 17.42
N THR A 191 -11.58 -37.69 18.54
CA THR A 191 -10.99 -36.55 19.27
C THR A 191 -9.88 -35.95 18.41
N ALA A 192 -10.27 -35.24 17.38
CA ALA A 192 -9.43 -34.30 16.65
C ALA A 192 -10.39 -33.30 16.00
N ALA A 193 -10.90 -32.38 16.80
CA ALA A 193 -11.56 -31.20 16.28
C ALA A 193 -10.46 -30.21 15.84
N PRO A 194 -10.22 -29.97 14.54
CA PRO A 194 -9.48 -28.78 14.17
C PRO A 194 -10.48 -27.63 14.24
N LEU A 195 -10.33 -26.79 15.26
CA LEU A 195 -10.41 -25.31 15.29
C LEU A 195 -11.12 -24.53 14.14
N LYS A 196 -12.16 -25.05 13.49
CA LYS A 196 -12.82 -24.44 12.31
C LYS A 196 -14.00 -23.53 12.67
N ARG A 197 -14.31 -23.32 13.97
CA ARG A 197 -15.57 -22.66 14.37
C ARG A 197 -15.43 -21.30 15.05
N THR A 198 -14.25 -20.87 15.50
CA THR A 198 -14.13 -19.58 16.22
C THR A 198 -13.74 -18.37 15.35
N HIS A 199 -13.16 -18.56 14.16
CA HIS A 199 -12.75 -17.40 13.33
C HIS A 199 -13.79 -16.99 12.27
N LYS A 200 -14.64 -17.92 11.80
CA LYS A 200 -15.66 -17.62 10.76
C LYS A 200 -16.90 -16.89 11.32
N SER A 201 -17.09 -16.88 12.63
CA SER A 201 -18.27 -16.27 13.28
C SER A 201 -18.04 -14.86 13.85
N ILE A 202 -16.80 -14.34 13.87
CA ILE A 202 -16.52 -12.96 14.32
C ILE A 202 -16.58 -11.94 13.18
N PHE A 203 -16.50 -12.39 11.93
CA PHE A 203 -16.37 -11.51 10.77
C PHE A 203 -17.67 -10.81 10.31
N PRO A 204 -18.87 -11.43 10.36
CA PRO A 204 -20.10 -10.71 10.02
C PRO A 204 -20.65 -9.85 11.17
N THR A 205 -20.22 -10.07 12.42
CA THR A 205 -20.83 -9.41 13.60
C THR A 205 -20.38 -7.96 13.78
N ILE A 206 -19.24 -7.54 13.23
CA ILE A 206 -18.72 -6.17 13.41
C ILE A 206 -19.30 -5.19 12.36
N ILE A 207 -19.86 -5.68 11.25
CA ILE A 207 -20.60 -4.81 10.31
C ILE A 207 -21.90 -4.28 10.95
N GLU A 208 -22.46 -5.00 11.93
CA GLU A 208 -23.64 -4.56 12.70
C GLU A 208 -23.32 -3.55 13.82
N GLU A 209 -22.05 -3.41 14.25
CA GLU A 209 -21.65 -2.42 15.28
C GLU A 209 -21.24 -1.06 14.70
N VAL A 210 -21.17 -0.91 13.37
CA VAL A 210 -20.76 0.34 12.69
C VAL A 210 -21.89 0.94 11.82
N ALA A 211 -23.10 0.37 11.88
CA ALA A 211 -24.33 0.99 11.37
C ALA A 211 -25.05 1.74 12.50
#